data_AF-A0A822FSU5-F1
#
_entry.id   AF-A0A822FSU5-F1
#
_cell.length_a   1.000
_cell.length_b   1.000
_cell.length_c   1.000
_cell.angle_alpha   90.00
_cell.angle_beta   90.00
_cell.angle_gamma   90.00
#
_symmetry.space_group_name_H-M   'P 1'
#
loop_
_entity.id
_entity.type
_entity.pdbx_description
1 polymer ?
#
loop_
_entity_poly.entity_id
_entity_poly.type
_entity_poly.pdbx_seq_one_letter_code
_entity_poly.pdbx_strand_id
1 'polypeptide(L)' 'VRVLADPDAKFTKALGLEKDMTAVLGNVRSSRYAMVIDNNKVKKLFAEPDGTGLTCSVSDKVLDAIKKGGLNK' A
#
# COMPACT_ATOMS: atom_id res chain seq x y z
N VAL A 1 -3.60 -3.43 -16.33
CA VAL A 1 -3.09 -2.45 -15.34
C VAL A 1 -4.00 -1.22 -15.34
N ARG A 2 -4.26 -0.64 -14.16
CA ARG A 2 -5.02 0.62 -13.99
C ARG A 2 -4.21 1.52 -13.05
N VAL A 3 -4.30 2.83 -13.24
CA VAL A 3 -3.69 3.84 -12.36
C VAL A 3 -4.83 4.65 -11.76
N LEU A 4 -4.79 4.88 -10.45
CA LEU A 4 -5.83 5.57 -9.70
C LEU A 4 -5.22 6.79 -9.00
N ALA A 5 -5.91 7.94 -9.09
CA ALA A 5 -5.51 9.16 -8.42
C ALA A 5 -6.34 9.36 -7.15
N ASP A 6 -5.68 9.75 -6.05
CA ASP A 6 -6.27 10.17 -4.78
C ASP A 6 -5.81 11.61 -4.46
N PRO A 7 -6.31 12.63 -5.19
CA PRO A 7 -5.76 13.99 -5.14
C PRO A 7 -5.87 14.66 -3.77
N ASP A 8 -6.91 14.34 -3.01
CA ASP A 8 -7.17 14.90 -1.67
C ASP A 8 -6.60 14.03 -0.53
N ALA A 9 -5.92 12.92 -0.87
CA ALA A 9 -5.51 11.88 0.06
C ALA A 9 -6.69 11.29 0.87
N LYS A 10 -7.92 11.32 0.34
CA LYS A 10 -9.13 10.86 1.06
C LYS A 10 -9.08 9.37 1.33
N PHE A 11 -8.73 8.58 0.31
CA PHE A 11 -8.58 7.13 0.47
C PHE A 11 -7.40 6.80 1.38
N THR A 12 -6.28 7.49 1.17
CA THR A 12 -5.05 7.33 1.96
C THR A 12 -5.30 7.57 3.46
N LYS A 13 -5.99 8.68 3.81
CA LYS A 13 -6.38 9.01 5.20
C LYS A 13 -7.39 8.01 5.77
N ALA A 14 -8.35 7.55 4.97
CA ALA A 14 -9.31 6.55 5.42
C ALA A 14 -8.63 5.21 5.78
N LEU A 15 -7.47 4.91 5.18
CA LEU A 15 -6.64 3.76 5.54
C LEU A 15 -5.70 4.01 6.72
N GLY A 16 -5.54 5.25 7.18
CA GLY A 16 -4.53 5.62 8.18
C GLY A 16 -3.09 5.45 7.67
N LEU A 17 -2.88 5.57 6.35
CA LEU A 17 -1.58 5.37 5.69
C LEU A 17 -0.99 6.67 5.15
N GLU A 18 -1.49 7.81 5.61
CA GLU A 18 -0.94 9.10 5.32
C GLU A 18 0.45 9.29 5.94
N LYS A 19 1.33 9.97 5.19
CA LYS A 19 2.64 10.39 5.65
C LYS A 19 2.82 11.86 5.33
N ASP A 20 3.21 12.64 6.34
CA ASP A 20 3.58 14.02 6.11
C ASP A 20 4.91 14.07 5.33
N MET A 21 4.82 14.57 4.11
CA MET A 21 5.94 14.78 3.21
C MET A 21 5.99 16.24 2.75
N THR A 22 5.35 17.16 3.47
CA THR A 22 5.27 18.59 3.13
C THR A 22 6.64 19.20 2.88
N ALA A 23 7.64 18.86 3.71
CA ALA A 23 9.01 19.38 3.59
C ALA A 23 9.75 18.95 2.31
N VAL A 24 9.40 17.82 1.70
CA VAL A 24 10.14 17.24 0.54
C VAL A 24 9.30 17.28 -0.74
N LEU A 25 7.98 17.09 -0.62
CA LEU A 25 7.05 16.89 -1.73
C LEU A 25 5.86 17.87 -1.70
N GLY A 26 5.81 18.80 -0.74
CA GLY A 26 4.84 19.91 -0.71
C GLY A 26 3.47 19.60 -0.10
N ASN A 27 3.13 18.33 0.14
CA ASN A 27 1.88 17.93 0.76
C ASN A 27 1.99 16.55 1.44
N VAL A 28 0.92 16.16 2.14
CA VAL A 28 0.73 14.80 2.67
C VAL A 28 0.65 13.80 1.52
N ARG A 29 1.29 12.64 1.68
CA ARG A 29 1.34 11.57 0.67
C ARG A 29 0.88 10.25 1.26
N SER A 30 0.66 9.28 0.38
CA SER A 30 0.52 7.89 0.78
C SER A 30 1.87 7.32 1.18
N SER A 31 1.93 6.67 2.34
CA SER A 31 2.99 5.73 2.66
C SER A 31 3.09 4.66 1.59
N ARG A 32 4.27 4.09 1.38
CA ARG A 32 4.45 2.97 0.46
C ARG A 32 3.91 1.69 1.10
N TYR A 33 3.02 1.03 0.38
CA TYR A 33 2.49 -0.28 0.75
C TYR A 33 2.05 -1.06 -0.46
N ALA A 34 1.84 -2.37 -0.26
CA ALA A 34 1.07 -3.21 -1.16
C ALA A 34 -0.06 -3.88 -0.38
N MET A 35 -1.18 -4.16 -1.04
CA MET A 35 -2.35 -4.75 -0.41
C MET A 35 -2.96 -5.83 -1.30
N VAL A 36 -3.34 -6.95 -0.70
CA VAL A 36 -4.16 -7.98 -1.36
C VAL A 36 -5.60 -7.79 -0.89
N ILE A 37 -6.47 -7.48 -1.84
CA ILE A 37 -7.89 -7.23 -1.60
C ILE A 37 -8.69 -8.31 -2.32
N ASP A 38 -9.66 -8.88 -1.63
CA ASP A 38 -10.63 -9.82 -2.19
C ASP A 38 -12.03 -9.47 -1.64
N ASN A 39 -13.00 -9.29 -2.54
CA ASN A 39 -14.38 -8.92 -2.22
C ASN A 39 -14.49 -7.73 -1.25
N ASN A 40 -13.79 -6.64 -1.57
CA ASN A 40 -13.71 -5.40 -0.76
C ASN A 40 -13.14 -5.60 0.66
N LYS A 41 -12.51 -6.73 0.96
CA LYS A 41 -11.83 -6.99 2.23
C LYS A 41 -10.33 -7.05 2.04
N VAL A 42 -9.60 -6.35 2.90
CA VAL A 42 -8.15 -6.43 2.97
C VAL A 42 -7.76 -7.79 3.55
N LYS A 43 -7.18 -8.67 2.73
CA LYS A 43 -6.70 -9.98 3.18
C LYS A 43 -5.29 -9.90 3.74
N LYS A 44 -4.46 -9.02 3.17
CA LYS A 44 -3.08 -8.82 3.61
C LYS A 44 -2.60 -7.41 3.26
N LEU A 45 -1.86 -6.80 4.18
CA LEU A 45 -1.24 -5.49 4.02
C LEU A 45 0.27 -5.62 4.23
N PHE A 46 1.04 -5.04 3.30
CA PHE A 46 2.50 -4.98 3.33
C PHE A 46 2.89 -3.51 3.39
N ALA A 47 2.79 -2.91 4.58
CA ALA A 47 3.16 -1.53 4.82
C ALA A 47 4.64 -1.42 5.17
N GLU A 48 5.36 -0.50 4.53
CA GLU A 48 6.75 -0.23 4.88
C GLU A 48 6.81 0.42 6.27
N PRO A 49 7.69 -0.04 7.18
CA PRO A 49 7.73 0.48 8.55
C PRO A 49 8.01 1.98 8.65
N ASP A 50 8.80 2.51 7.72
CA ASP A 50 9.12 3.92 7.61
C ASP A 50 8.17 4.67 6.64
N GLY A 51 7.24 3.96 5.98
CA GLY A 51 6.35 4.48 4.95
C GLY A 51 7.03 4.86 3.63
N THR A 52 8.32 4.63 3.43
CA THR A 52 9.06 5.03 2.21
C THR A 52 9.97 3.96 1.62
N GLY A 53 10.35 2.97 2.43
CA GLY A 53 11.29 1.90 2.12
C GLY A 53 10.88 1.00 0.96
N LEU A 54 11.74 0.04 0.62
CA LEU A 54 11.54 -0.89 -0.50
C LEU A 54 11.81 -2.32 -0.03
N THR A 55 11.06 -2.78 0.98
CA THR A 55 11.33 -4.05 1.65
C THR A 55 10.18 -5.04 1.52
N CYS A 56 9.05 -4.79 2.19
CA CYS A 56 7.93 -5.72 2.27
C CYS A 56 6.91 -5.52 1.14
N SER A 57 6.85 -4.31 0.56
CA SER A 57 5.88 -3.92 -0.47
C SER A 57 6.29 -4.23 -1.90
N VAL A 58 7.51 -4.74 -2.11
CA VAL A 58 8.02 -5.10 -3.44
C VAL A 58 7.32 -6.32 -4.03
N SER A 59 7.19 -6.37 -5.36
CA SER A 59 6.39 -7.38 -6.07
C SER A 59 6.75 -8.82 -5.72
N ASP A 60 8.05 -9.11 -5.59
CA ASP A 60 8.52 -10.48 -5.33
C ASP A 60 8.04 -10.98 -3.97
N LYS A 61 8.08 -10.12 -2.94
CA LYS A 61 7.58 -10.45 -1.59
C LYS A 61 6.06 -10.64 -1.57
N VAL A 62 5.34 -9.81 -2.31
CA VAL A 62 3.88 -9.91 -2.44
C VAL A 62 3.50 -11.22 -3.17
N LEU A 63 4.18 -11.53 -4.27
CA LEU A 63 3.92 -12.74 -5.05
C LEU A 63 4.22 -14.02 -4.26
N ASP A 64 5.34 -14.05 -3.54
CA ASP A 64 5.68 -15.17 -2.65
C ASP A 64 4.60 -15.40 -1.59
N ALA A 65 4.07 -14.31 -1.02
CA ALA A 65 3.02 -14.38 -0.02
C ALA A 65 1.68 -14.89 -0.59
N ILE A 66 1.33 -14.49 -1.82
CA ILE A 66 0.13 -14.98 -2.50
C ILE A 66 0.26 -16.48 -2.82
N LYS A 67 1.42 -16.91 -3.32
CA LYS A 67 1.68 -18.32 -3.66
C LYS A 67 1.66 -19.23 -2.44
N LYS A 68 2.29 -18.81 -1.33
CA LYS A 68 2.37 -19.61 -0.09
C LYS A 68 1.06 -19.66 0.69
N GLY A 69 0.25 -18.60 0.60
CA GLY A 69 -0.99 -18.47 1.37
C GLY A 69 -2.22 -19.12 0.75
N GLY A 70 -2.13 -19.71 -0.46
CA GLY A 70 -3.28 -20.33 -1.12
C GLY A 70 -4.42 -19.36 -1.44
N LEU A 71 -4.17 -18.03 -1.48
CA LEU A 71 -5.19 -17.00 -1.74
C LEU A 71 -5.79 -17.03 -3.16
N ASN A 72 -5.38 -18.00 -3.99
CA ASN A 72 -5.92 -18.28 -5.32
C ASN A 72 -6.82 -19.54 -5.35
N LYS A 73 -7.23 -20.09 -4.19
CA LYS A 73 -8.28 -21.13 -4.12
C LYS A 73 -9.60 -20.53 -3.69
#